data_AF-A0A660UXZ7-F1
#
_entry.id   AF-A0A660UXZ7-F1
#
_cell.length_a   1.000
_cell.length_b   1.000
_cell.length_c   1.000
_cell.angle_alpha   90.00
_cell.angle_beta   90.00
_cell.angle_gamma   90.00
#
_symmetry.space_group_name_H-M   'P 1'
#
loop_
_entity.id
_entity.type
_entity.pdbx_description
1 polymer ?
#
loop_
_entity_poly.entity_id
_entity_poly.type
_entity_poly.pdbx_seq_one_letter_code
_entity_poly.pdbx_strand_id
1 'polypeptide(L)'
;MAESRKRREQKRQEVRQMLAESRSDALELDSFDLNSVPDLVEALNQLTNVSESLNIDTKTGFDLKRYEQHIQDHLRDYSINLTDIPPLSENLRRDLIWRFIAVIFLAHAGIIDIRQESSNIMVTKHVNRKRCDIFEEIEGTDEYEGLAC
;
A
#
# COMPACT_ATOMS: atom_id res chain seq x y z
N MET A 1 4.54 40.53 -7.22
CA MET A 1 4.51 39.16 -6.62
C MET A 1 3.40 38.94 -5.58
N ALA A 2 2.99 39.94 -4.78
CA ALA A 2 1.95 39.77 -3.74
C ALA A 2 0.54 39.49 -4.29
N GLU A 3 0.17 40.10 -5.42
CA GLU A 3 -1.15 39.93 -6.05
C GLU A 3 -1.37 38.51 -6.61
N SER A 4 -0.31 37.87 -7.09
CA SER A 4 -0.35 36.48 -7.58
C SER A 4 -0.69 35.50 -6.46
N ARG A 5 -0.18 35.74 -5.25
CA ARG A 5 -0.48 34.92 -4.06
C ARG A 5 -1.95 35.06 -3.63
N LYS A 6 -2.48 36.30 -3.60
CA LYS A 6 -3.89 36.57 -3.28
C LYS A 6 -4.86 35.89 -4.25
N ARG A 7 -4.60 35.94 -5.56
CA ARG A 7 -5.44 35.28 -6.57
C ARG A 7 -5.45 33.76 -6.42
N ARG A 8 -4.33 33.16 -6.01
CA ARG A 8 -4.23 31.70 -5.78
C ARG A 8 -5.00 31.27 -4.52
N GLU A 9 -5.01 32.09 -3.48
CA GLU A 9 -5.79 31.85 -2.26
C GLU A 9 -7.29 31.97 -2.53
N GLN A 10 -7.73 33.00 -3.26
CA GLN A 10 -9.12 33.18 -3.64
C GLN A 10 -9.65 32.00 -4.47
N LYS A 11 -8.90 31.57 -5.49
CA LYS A 11 -9.27 30.40 -6.30
C LYS A 11 -9.35 29.11 -5.47
N ARG A 12 -8.49 28.95 -4.46
CA ARG A 12 -8.53 27.78 -3.57
C ARG A 12 -9.76 27.79 -2.67
N GLN A 13 -10.17 28.96 -2.18
CA GLN A 13 -11.38 29.10 -1.36
C GLN A 13 -12.63 28.84 -2.18
N GLU A 14 -12.69 29.38 -3.40
CA GLU A 14 -13.80 29.17 -4.34
C GLU A 14 -13.98 27.69 -4.71
N VAL A 15 -12.88 27.00 -5.06
CA VAL A 15 -12.91 25.55 -5.33
C VAL A 15 -13.33 24.75 -4.09
N ARG A 16 -12.88 25.15 -2.89
CA ARG A 16 -13.25 24.47 -1.64
C ARG A 16 -14.74 24.63 -1.34
N GLN A 17 -15.30 25.81 -1.63
CA GLN A 17 -16.72 26.07 -1.46
C GLN A 17 -17.57 25.28 -2.47
N MET A 18 -17.18 25.30 -3.75
CA MET A 18 -17.85 24.49 -4.79
C MET A 18 -17.85 22.99 -4.46
N LEU A 19 -16.75 22.46 -3.92
CA LEU A 19 -16.66 21.05 -3.52
C LEU A 19 -17.48 20.74 -2.26
N ALA A 20 -17.67 21.69 -1.36
CA ALA A 20 -18.55 21.52 -0.21
C ALA A 20 -20.03 21.49 -0.64
N GLU A 21 -20.40 22.34 -1.59
CA GLU A 21 -21.76 22.43 -2.14
C GLU A 21 -22.11 21.27 -3.10
N SER A 22 -21.10 20.62 -3.69
CA SER A 22 -21.29 19.46 -4.60
C SER A 22 -21.30 18.10 -3.90
N ARG A 23 -21.10 18.06 -2.58
CA ARG A 23 -21.17 16.81 -1.82
C ARG A 23 -22.63 16.48 -1.55
N SER A 24 -23.11 15.40 -2.16
CA SER A 24 -24.36 14.76 -1.73
C SER A 24 -24.26 14.38 -0.26
N ASP A 25 -25.34 14.58 0.49
CA ASP A 25 -25.41 14.15 1.88
C ASP A 25 -25.04 12.67 2.01
N ALA A 26 -24.41 12.32 3.13
CA ALA A 26 -24.15 10.93 3.45
C ALA A 26 -25.51 10.21 3.48
N LEU A 27 -25.68 9.21 2.60
CA LEU A 27 -26.80 8.30 2.70
C LEU A 27 -26.64 7.57 4.04
N GLU A 28 -27.43 7.98 5.03
CA GLU A 28 -27.68 7.20 6.24
C GLU A 28 -28.43 5.95 5.79
N LEU A 29 -27.68 4.93 5.41
CA LEU A 29 -28.22 3.61 5.16
C LEU A 29 -28.59 3.04 6.53
N ASP A 30 -29.89 2.99 6.82
CA ASP A 30 -30.41 2.19 7.93
C ASP A 30 -29.81 0.78 7.82
N SER A 31 -29.38 0.25 8.97
CA SER A 31 -28.82 -1.10 9.04
C SER A 31 -29.85 -2.09 8.47
N PHE A 32 -29.57 -2.61 7.27
CA PHE A 32 -30.43 -3.56 6.60
C PHE A 32 -30.30 -4.91 7.30
N ASP A 33 -31.38 -5.37 7.93
CA ASP A 33 -31.40 -6.71 8.54
C ASP A 33 -31.44 -7.76 7.43
N LEU A 34 -30.33 -8.47 7.24
CA LEU A 34 -30.20 -9.53 6.24
C LEU A 34 -31.18 -10.68 6.47
N ASN A 35 -31.72 -10.84 7.69
CA ASN A 35 -32.74 -11.84 8.02
C ASN A 35 -34.14 -11.44 7.51
N SER A 36 -34.34 -10.19 7.12
CA SER A 36 -35.62 -9.69 6.59
C SER A 36 -35.90 -10.15 5.15
N VAL A 37 -34.87 -10.67 4.46
CA VAL A 37 -35.00 -11.23 3.10
C VAL A 37 -34.87 -12.75 3.21
N PRO A 38 -35.99 -13.49 3.06
CA PRO A 38 -35.96 -14.94 3.00
C PRO A 38 -34.99 -15.40 1.90
N ASP A 39 -34.27 -16.48 2.15
CA ASP A 39 -33.36 -17.15 1.19
C ASP A 39 -32.10 -16.36 0.75
N LEU A 40 -31.93 -15.09 1.16
CA LEU A 40 -30.74 -14.29 0.83
C LEU A 40 -29.47 -14.93 1.41
N VAL A 41 -29.53 -15.38 2.66
CA VAL A 41 -28.41 -16.06 3.33
C VAL A 41 -28.03 -17.33 2.57
N GLU A 42 -29.02 -18.11 2.14
CA GLU A 42 -28.78 -19.34 1.39
C GLU A 42 -28.17 -19.05 0.00
N ALA A 43 -28.67 -18.04 -0.71
CA ALA A 43 -28.12 -17.61 -2.00
C ALA A 43 -26.67 -17.13 -1.88
N LEU A 44 -26.34 -16.38 -0.82
CA LEU A 44 -24.97 -15.93 -0.54
C LEU A 44 -24.04 -17.11 -0.20
N ASN A 45 -24.54 -18.10 0.54
CA ASN A 45 -23.79 -19.32 0.84
C ASN A 45 -23.51 -20.14 -0.43
N GLN A 46 -24.50 -20.26 -1.33
CA GLN A 46 -24.33 -20.93 -2.63
C GLN A 46 -23.34 -20.19 -3.53
N LEU A 47 -23.35 -18.84 -3.53
CA LEU A 47 -22.43 -18.04 -4.33
C LEU A 47 -20.98 -18.18 -3.89
N THR A 48 -20.76 -18.21 -2.57
CA THR A 48 -19.41 -18.27 -2.00
C THR A 48 -18.85 -19.69 -2.00
N ASN A 49 -19.69 -20.71 -2.19
CA ASN A 49 -19.31 -22.13 -2.17
C ASN A 49 -18.55 -22.52 -0.88
N VAL A 50 -18.73 -21.74 0.18
CA VAL A 50 -18.11 -21.95 1.48
C VAL A 50 -19.03 -22.91 2.23
N SER A 51 -18.65 -24.18 2.25
CA SER A 51 -19.28 -25.14 3.16
C SER A 51 -19.07 -24.67 4.60
N GLU A 52 -20.15 -24.79 5.37
CA GLU A 52 -20.32 -24.32 6.74
C GLU A 52 -19.38 -25.06 7.72
N SER A 53 -18.08 -24.83 7.60
CA SER A 53 -17.03 -25.28 8.52
C SER A 53 -15.65 -24.70 8.18
N LEU A 54 -15.59 -23.48 7.63
CA LEU A 54 -14.39 -22.68 7.84
C LEU A 54 -14.41 -22.20 9.30
N ASN A 55 -14.06 -23.12 10.21
CA ASN A 55 -13.50 -22.80 11.52
C ASN A 55 -12.17 -22.08 11.28
N ILE A 56 -12.24 -20.87 10.74
CA ILE A 56 -11.17 -19.89 10.85
C ILE A 56 -11.12 -19.66 12.35
N ASP A 57 -10.09 -20.19 12.98
CA ASP A 57 -9.83 -20.02 14.41
C ASP A 57 -9.65 -18.52 14.69
N THR A 58 -10.77 -17.83 14.94
CA THR A 58 -10.83 -16.39 15.17
C THR A 58 -10.18 -16.00 16.50
N LYS A 59 -9.78 -16.97 17.33
CA LYS A 59 -9.08 -16.74 18.60
C LYS A 59 -7.70 -16.10 18.42
N THR A 60 -7.12 -16.17 17.23
CA THR A 60 -5.93 -15.39 16.87
C THR A 60 -6.17 -14.70 15.53
N GLY A 61 -6.97 -13.64 15.54
CA GLY A 61 -7.24 -12.85 14.33
C GLY A 61 -5.98 -12.26 13.72
N PHE A 62 -6.04 -11.93 12.43
CA PHE A 62 -5.00 -11.19 11.73
C PHE A 62 -5.03 -9.72 12.16
N ASP A 63 -4.02 -9.28 12.91
CA ASP A 63 -3.80 -7.88 13.25
C ASP A 63 -2.90 -7.22 12.21
N LEU A 64 -3.52 -6.59 11.20
CA LEU A 64 -2.79 -5.94 10.12
C LEU A 64 -1.79 -4.89 10.65
N LYS A 65 -2.20 -4.04 11.60
CA LYS A 65 -1.34 -2.96 12.12
C LYS A 65 -0.10 -3.51 12.80
N ARG A 66 -0.26 -4.60 13.57
CA ARG A 66 0.87 -5.28 14.21
C ARG A 66 1.85 -5.83 13.18
N TYR A 67 1.36 -6.43 12.09
CA TYR A 67 2.22 -6.93 11.01
C TYR A 67 2.87 -5.79 10.21
N GLU A 68 2.16 -4.70 9.93
CA GLU A 68 2.70 -3.52 9.27
C GLU A 68 3.85 -2.89 10.07
N GLN A 69 3.65 -2.70 11.37
CA GLN A 69 4.69 -2.15 12.26
C GLN A 69 5.90 -3.10 12.30
N HIS A 70 5.66 -4.39 12.48
CA HIS A 70 6.71 -5.41 12.50
C HIS A 70 7.55 -5.38 11.23
N ILE A 71 6.92 -5.29 10.05
CA ILE A 71 7.66 -5.19 8.78
C ILE A 71 8.46 -3.89 8.73
N GLN A 72 7.86 -2.75 9.09
CA GLN A 72 8.55 -1.46 9.08
C GLN A 72 9.77 -1.42 10.01
N ASP A 73 9.68 -2.05 11.19
CA ASP A 73 10.79 -2.12 12.15
C ASP A 73 12.00 -2.90 11.59
N HIS A 74 11.77 -3.82 10.65
CA HIS A 74 12.81 -4.64 10.02
C HIS A 74 13.26 -4.11 8.67
N LEU A 75 12.56 -3.13 8.10
CA LEU A 75 12.96 -2.50 6.85
C LEU A 75 14.13 -1.55 7.07
N ARG A 76 15.17 -1.73 6.25
CA ARG A 76 16.35 -0.87 6.21
C ARG A 76 16.40 -0.12 4.88
N ASP A 77 17.45 0.63 4.65
CA ASP A 77 17.66 1.38 3.40
C ASP A 77 18.05 0.49 2.21
N TYR A 78 18.03 -0.83 2.37
CA TYR A 78 18.31 -1.81 1.33
C TYR A 78 17.17 -2.83 1.18
N SER A 79 17.13 -3.49 0.03
CA SER A 79 16.15 -4.50 -0.29
C SER A 79 16.33 -5.77 0.53
N ILE A 80 15.27 -6.26 1.17
CA ILE A 80 15.27 -7.51 1.96
C ILE A 80 14.26 -8.50 1.41
N ASN A 81 14.54 -9.80 1.51
CA ASN A 81 13.55 -10.82 1.17
C ASN A 81 12.49 -10.90 2.29
N LEU A 82 11.23 -11.06 1.91
CA LEU A 82 10.12 -11.25 2.84
C LEU A 82 10.35 -12.39 3.83
N THR A 83 10.99 -13.47 3.39
CA THR A 83 11.31 -14.64 4.23
C THR A 83 12.35 -14.36 5.29
N ASP A 84 13.20 -13.35 5.08
CA ASP A 84 14.30 -12.99 6.00
C ASP A 84 13.82 -12.09 7.14
N ILE A 85 12.61 -11.52 7.02
CA ILE A 85 11.96 -10.83 8.13
C ILE A 85 11.65 -11.88 9.22
N PRO A 86 11.99 -11.64 10.50
CA PRO A 86 11.70 -12.59 11.57
C PRO A 86 10.19 -12.91 11.66
N PRO A 87 9.79 -14.15 11.97
CA PRO A 87 8.38 -14.49 12.17
C PRO A 87 7.83 -13.85 13.45
N LEU A 88 6.56 -13.46 13.42
CA LEU A 88 5.84 -12.85 14.55
C LEU A 88 4.93 -13.85 15.28
N SER A 89 4.67 -15.00 14.65
CA SER A 89 3.80 -16.08 15.13
C SER A 89 4.46 -17.45 14.94
N GLU A 90 4.15 -18.40 15.82
CA GLU A 90 4.69 -19.77 15.81
C GLU A 90 4.33 -20.55 14.53
N ASN A 91 3.10 -20.36 14.02
CA ASN A 91 2.70 -20.97 12.76
C ASN A 91 3.34 -20.22 11.58
N LEU A 92 4.48 -20.72 11.11
CA LEU A 92 5.30 -20.08 10.08
C LEU A 92 4.57 -19.85 8.75
N ARG A 93 3.74 -20.82 8.31
CA ARG A 93 2.99 -20.68 7.05
C ARG A 93 1.96 -19.57 7.16
N ARG A 94 1.20 -19.54 8.26
CA ARG A 94 0.21 -18.50 8.52
C ARG A 94 0.87 -17.13 8.68
N ASP A 95 1.97 -17.09 9.43
CA ASP A 95 2.75 -15.88 9.65
C ASP A 95 3.29 -15.29 8.34
N LEU A 96 3.81 -16.12 7.44
CA LEU A 96 4.29 -15.68 6.13
C LEU A 96 3.15 -15.11 5.28
N ILE A 97 1.98 -15.76 5.27
CA ILE A 97 0.79 -15.25 4.57
C ILE A 97 0.39 -13.88 5.13
N TRP A 98 0.38 -13.73 6.45
CA TRP A 98 0.04 -12.47 7.10
C TRP A 98 1.06 -11.36 6.86
N ARG A 99 2.36 -11.67 6.87
CA ARG A 99 3.40 -10.74 6.44
C ARG A 99 3.22 -10.34 4.98
N PHE A 100 2.95 -11.29 4.10
CA PHE A 100 2.71 -11.01 2.68
C PHE A 100 1.51 -10.05 2.48
N ILE A 101 0.40 -10.30 3.16
CA ILE A 101 -0.77 -9.42 3.13
C ILE A 101 -0.38 -8.02 3.59
N ALA A 102 0.30 -7.88 4.73
CA ALA A 102 0.72 -6.57 5.24
C ALA A 102 1.68 -5.83 4.30
N VAL A 103 2.60 -6.53 3.63
CA VAL A 103 3.47 -5.96 2.60
C VAL A 103 2.65 -5.37 1.44
N ILE A 104 1.57 -6.03 0.99
CA ILE A 104 0.68 -5.49 -0.05
C ILE A 104 0.07 -4.15 0.39
N PHE A 105 -0.46 -4.08 1.62
CA PHE A 105 -1.05 -2.85 2.15
C PHE A 105 -0.04 -1.71 2.28
N LEU A 106 1.17 -1.99 2.78
CA LEU A 106 2.24 -1.00 2.88
C LEU A 106 2.68 -0.48 1.51
N ALA A 107 2.67 -1.33 0.47
CA ALA A 107 2.99 -0.91 -0.88
C ALA A 107 1.90 -0.01 -1.48
N HIS A 108 0.63 -0.36 -1.27
CA HIS A 108 -0.50 0.50 -1.67
C HIS A 108 -0.49 1.85 -0.94
N ALA A 109 -0.01 1.90 0.31
CA ALA A 109 0.18 3.13 1.05
C ALA A 109 1.40 3.97 0.56
N GLY A 110 2.21 3.43 -0.36
CA GLY A 110 3.43 4.09 -0.84
C GLY A 110 4.53 4.18 0.22
N ILE A 111 4.50 3.30 1.23
CA ILE A 111 5.52 3.23 2.29
C ILE A 111 6.69 2.35 1.83
N ILE A 112 6.40 1.33 1.01
CA ILE A 112 7.38 0.37 0.49
C ILE A 112 7.18 0.11 -0.99
N ASP A 113 8.23 -0.40 -1.63
CA ASP A 113 8.18 -0.99 -2.96
C ASP A 113 8.34 -2.50 -2.85
N ILE A 114 7.58 -3.23 -3.67
CA ILE A 114 7.66 -4.70 -3.80
C ILE A 114 8.25 -5.02 -5.17
N ARG A 115 9.23 -5.92 -5.20
CA ARG A 115 9.73 -6.52 -6.44
C ARG A 115 9.74 -8.03 -6.29
N GLN A 116 9.37 -8.74 -7.35
CA GLN A 116 9.48 -10.19 -7.38
C GLN A 116 10.66 -10.60 -8.25
N GLU A 117 11.59 -11.34 -7.67
CA GLU A 117 12.77 -11.87 -8.35
C GLU A 117 12.69 -13.39 -8.35
N SER A 118 12.24 -13.96 -9.47
CA SER A 118 11.92 -15.38 -9.58
C SER A 118 10.87 -15.81 -8.54
N SER A 119 11.30 -16.51 -7.48
CA SER A 119 10.47 -16.95 -6.36
C SER A 119 10.58 -16.06 -5.12
N ASN A 120 11.46 -15.05 -5.13
CA ASN A 120 11.73 -14.20 -3.99
C ASN A 120 10.90 -12.93 -4.05
N ILE A 121 10.33 -12.55 -2.90
CA ILE A 121 9.59 -11.30 -2.74
C ILE A 121 10.52 -10.33 -2.02
N MET A 122 11.03 -9.37 -2.77
CA MET A 122 11.94 -8.34 -2.29
C MET A 122 11.13 -7.12 -1.87
N VAL A 123 11.42 -6.63 -0.66
CA VAL A 123 10.75 -5.49 -0.03
C VAL A 123 11.77 -4.40 0.23
N THR A 124 11.50 -3.18 -0.24
CA THR A 124 12.37 -2.03 -0.03
C THR A 124 11.55 -0.85 0.46
N LYS A 125 12.12 0.01 1.32
CA LYS A 125 11.47 1.25 1.73
C LYS A 125 11.26 2.17 0.52
N HIS A 126 10.04 2.70 0.35
CA HIS A 126 9.75 3.60 -0.76
C HIS A 126 10.41 4.95 -0.50
N VAL A 127 11.29 5.38 -1.41
CA VAL A 127 11.90 6.71 -1.37
C VAL A 127 11.20 7.57 -2.41
N ASN A 128 10.45 8.57 -1.94
CA ASN A 128 9.79 9.56 -2.81
C ASN A 128 10.85 10.36 -3.58
N ARG A 129 11.24 9.89 -4.77
CA ARG A 129 12.27 10.52 -5.61
C ARG A 129 11.76 11.74 -6.38
N LYS A 130 10.55 12.26 -6.10
CA LYS A 130 9.96 13.47 -6.71
C LYS A 130 10.58 14.80 -6.25
N ARG A 131 11.88 14.80 -5.91
CA ARG A 131 12.70 16.00 -5.64
C ARG A 131 14.18 15.82 -6.04
N CYS A 132 14.46 14.98 -7.03
CA CYS A 132 15.74 15.05 -7.75
C CYS A 132 15.45 15.34 -9.21
N ASP A 133 15.01 16.57 -9.48
CA ASP A 133 15.18 17.17 -10.80
C ASP A 133 16.66 17.59 -10.92
N ILE A 134 17.25 17.27 -12.07
CA ILE A 134 18.52 17.77 -12.62
C ILE A 134 19.81 17.18 -12.01
N PHE A 135 20.34 16.15 -12.66
CA PHE A 135 21.63 16.31 -13.35
C PHE A 135 21.47 15.71 -14.74
N GLU A 136 21.14 16.62 -15.66
CA GLU A 136 21.16 16.47 -17.10
C GLU A 136 22.61 16.27 -17.55
N GLU A 137 22.77 15.37 -18.52
CA GLU A 137 24.00 15.07 -19.24
C GLU A 137 24.61 16.34 -19.86
N ILE A 138 25.93 16.53 -19.72
CA ILE A 138 26.74 17.26 -20.69
C ILE A 138 28.07 16.52 -20.85
N GLU A 139 28.11 15.65 -21.86
CA GLU A 139 29.01 15.69 -23.01
C GLU A 139 30.41 16.35 -22.86
N GLY A 140 31.45 15.62 -23.29
CA GLY A 140 32.80 16.17 -23.44
C GLY A 140 33.80 15.12 -23.92
N THR A 141 33.94 15.05 -25.25
CA THR A 141 34.85 14.26 -26.08
C THR A 141 36.36 14.45 -25.82
N ASP A 142 37.10 13.46 -26.34
CA ASP A 142 38.53 13.43 -26.72
C ASP A 142 39.61 13.38 -25.63
N GLU A 143 40.39 12.29 -25.64
CA GLU A 143 41.83 12.39 -25.89
C GLU A 143 42.40 11.06 -26.40
N TYR A 144 43.07 11.16 -27.56
CA TYR A 144 43.85 10.12 -28.23
C TYR A 144 45.20 9.86 -27.53
N GLU A 145 45.70 8.64 -27.75
CA GLU A 145 47.11 8.20 -27.83
C GLU A 145 48.06 8.30 -26.62
N GLY A 146 48.66 7.14 -26.30
CA GLY A 146 49.86 7.02 -25.46
C GLY A 146 50.48 5.63 -25.56
N LEU A 147 51.45 5.50 -26.47
CA LEU A 147 52.39 4.38 -26.64
C LEU A 147 53.27 4.10 -25.40
N ALA A 148 53.89 2.91 -25.42
CA ALA A 148 55.00 2.36 -24.61
C ALA A 148 54.56 1.45 -23.44
N CYS A 149 55.06 0.21 -23.27
CA CYS A 149 56.23 -0.49 -23.79
C CYS A 149 55.90 -1.92 -24.26
#